data_AF-A0A6H1ZUF0-F1
#
_entry.id   AF-A0A6H1ZUF0-F1
#
_cell.length_a   1.000
_cell.length_b   1.000
_cell.length_c   1.000
_cell.angle_alpha   90.00
_cell.angle_beta   90.00
_cell.angle_gamma   90.00
#
_symmetry.space_group_name_H-M   'P 1'
#
loop_
_entity.id
_entity.type
_entity.pdbx_description
1 polymer ?
#
loop_
_entity_poly.entity_id
_entity_poly.type
_entity_poly.pdbx_seq_one_letter_code
_entity_poly.pdbx_strand_id
1 'polypeptide(L)'
;MIIKEILRNKRDYYIKVKKCLIKALITIACRYPEPNRENTVFPNTRKLIDIRDEFRKNLHDSQREHLFEAAFRVLIDEYEHDGFYSFMLDQMYEEMKKRDWQPQKRGFPMHRYWYGELDSDYQFDKPRISFRNIGKVI
;
A
#
# COMPACT_ATOMS: atom_id res chain seq x y z
N MET A 1 24.50 7.25 -6.29
CA MET A 1 23.93 8.40 -7.04
C MET A 1 23.45 8.05 -8.46
N ILE A 2 23.84 6.91 -9.03
CA ILE A 2 23.51 6.48 -10.41
C ILE A 2 22.02 6.11 -10.61
N ILE A 3 21.38 5.43 -9.65
CA ILE A 3 19.99 4.97 -9.78
C ILE A 3 19.00 6.14 -9.92
N LYS A 4 19.19 7.22 -9.13
CA LYS A 4 18.34 8.41 -9.19
C LYS A 4 18.40 9.09 -10.56
N GLU A 5 19.58 9.11 -11.16
CA GLU A 5 19.82 9.72 -12.48
C GLU A 5 19.25 8.86 -13.62
N ILE A 6 19.39 7.53 -13.56
CA ILE A 6 18.74 6.60 -14.49
C ILE A 6 17.21 6.75 -14.41
N LEU A 7 16.65 6.81 -13.21
CA LEU A 7 15.20 6.99 -13.02
C LEU A 7 14.72 8.35 -13.52
N ARG A 8 15.54 9.40 -13.43
CA ARG A 8 15.22 10.73 -13.96
C ARG A 8 15.24 10.74 -15.48
N ASN A 9 16.28 10.17 -16.10
CA ASN A 9 16.48 10.21 -17.56
C ASN A 9 15.56 9.24 -18.32
N LYS A 10 15.12 8.15 -17.68
CA LYS A 10 14.20 7.15 -18.27
C LYS A 10 12.80 7.15 -17.64
N ARG A 11 12.45 8.21 -16.92
CA ARG A 11 11.20 8.30 -16.14
C ARG A 11 9.97 7.92 -16.96
N ASP A 12 9.83 8.51 -18.15
CA ASP A 12 8.63 8.34 -18.98
C ASP A 12 8.50 6.92 -19.53
N TYR A 13 9.63 6.28 -19.85
CA TYR A 13 9.68 4.86 -20.21
C TYR A 13 9.16 3.99 -19.06
N TYR A 14 9.67 4.20 -17.84
CA TYR A 14 9.22 3.44 -16.67
C TYR A 14 7.76 3.68 -16.33
N ILE A 15 7.26 4.92 -16.47
CA ILE A 15 5.84 5.24 -16.27
C ILE A 15 4.97 4.47 -17.26
N LYS A 16 5.32 4.46 -18.55
CA LYS A 16 4.58 3.75 -19.59
C LYS A 16 4.55 2.24 -19.33
N VAL A 17 5.70 1.64 -19.05
CA VAL A 17 5.82 0.21 -18.74
C VAL A 17 5.02 -0.14 -17.49
N LYS A 18 5.17 0.65 -16.41
CA LYS A 18 4.45 0.45 -15.15
C LYS A 18 2.94 0.48 -15.34
N LYS A 19 2.41 1.41 -16.16
CA LYS A 19 0.97 1.48 -16.44
C LYS A 19 0.43 0.19 -17.08
N CYS A 20 1.15 -0.35 -18.06
CA CYS A 20 0.79 -1.61 -18.72
C CYS A 20 0.83 -2.79 -17.75
N LEU A 21 1.89 -2.86 -16.92
CA LEU A 21 2.04 -3.91 -15.92
C LEU A 21 0.94 -3.87 -14.85
N ILE A 22 0.60 -2.68 -14.35
CA ILE A 22 -0.50 -2.51 -13.38
C ILE A 22 -1.81 -3.05 -13.96
N LYS A 23 -2.13 -2.73 -15.21
CA LYS A 23 -3.34 -3.23 -15.87
C LYS A 23 -3.34 -4.76 -15.97
N ALA A 24 -2.20 -5.36 -16.32
CA ALA A 24 -2.07 -6.81 -16.41
C ALA A 24 -2.24 -7.47 -15.03
N LEU A 25 -1.59 -6.95 -13.99
CA LEU A 25 -1.73 -7.46 -12.61
C LEU A 25 -3.18 -7.41 -12.13
N ILE A 26 -3.87 -6.28 -12.32
CA ILE A 26 -5.29 -6.15 -11.96
C ILE A 26 -6.14 -7.18 -12.71
N THR A 27 -5.87 -7.35 -14.01
CA THR A 27 -6.63 -8.29 -14.85
C THR A 27 -6.44 -9.74 -14.38
N ILE A 28 -5.22 -10.12 -14.00
CA ILE A 28 -4.93 -11.45 -13.44
C ILE A 28 -5.61 -11.61 -12.08
N ALA A 29 -5.46 -10.64 -11.19
CA ALA A 29 -6.08 -10.66 -9.87
C ALA A 29 -7.61 -10.79 -9.94
N CYS A 30 -8.26 -10.13 -10.91
CA CYS A 30 -9.71 -10.22 -11.09
C CYS A 30 -10.22 -11.61 -11.48
N ARG A 31 -9.35 -12.58 -11.82
CA ARG A 31 -9.73 -13.98 -12.06
C ARG A 31 -10.02 -14.73 -10.76
N TYR A 32 -9.45 -14.28 -9.65
CA TYR A 32 -9.75 -14.82 -8.33
C TYR A 32 -11.08 -14.22 -7.82
N PRO A 33 -11.88 -15.00 -7.08
CA PRO A 33 -13.09 -14.48 -6.45
C PRO A 33 -12.74 -13.35 -5.48
N GLU A 34 -13.66 -12.41 -5.30
CA GLU A 34 -13.48 -11.36 -4.29
C GLU A 34 -13.62 -11.98 -2.89
N PRO A 35 -12.58 -11.92 -2.04
CA PRO A 35 -12.65 -12.50 -0.71
C PRO A 35 -13.53 -11.66 0.22
N ASN A 36 -14.37 -12.35 0.97
CA ASN A 36 -15.27 -11.79 1.96
C ASN A 36 -15.46 -12.78 3.12
N ARG A 37 -16.18 -12.37 4.16
CA ARG A 37 -16.37 -13.18 5.37
C ARG A 37 -17.18 -14.46 5.13
N GLU A 38 -17.98 -14.51 4.08
CA GLU A 38 -18.88 -15.64 3.75
C GLU A 38 -18.17 -16.72 2.94
N ASN A 39 -17.19 -16.33 2.11
CA ASN A 39 -16.42 -17.25 1.25
C ASN A 39 -15.01 -17.54 1.77
N THR A 40 -14.69 -17.17 3.02
CA THR A 40 -13.41 -17.48 3.68
C THR A 40 -13.63 -18.26 4.98
N VAL A 41 -12.75 -19.23 5.21
CA VAL A 41 -12.80 -20.20 6.31
C VAL A 41 -11.88 -19.77 7.44
N PHE A 42 -10.66 -19.31 7.15
CA PHE A 42 -9.67 -19.09 8.20
C PHE A 42 -9.86 -17.77 8.97
N PRO A 43 -9.72 -17.79 10.32
CA PRO A 43 -9.84 -16.58 11.14
C PRO A 43 -8.83 -15.48 10.78
N ASN A 44 -7.59 -15.84 10.43
CA ASN A 44 -6.56 -14.86 10.07
C ASN A 44 -6.85 -14.20 8.72
N THR A 45 -7.43 -14.94 7.77
CA THR A 45 -7.93 -14.37 6.51
C THR A 45 -9.00 -13.32 6.74
N ARG A 46 -9.92 -13.56 7.67
CA ARG A 46 -10.93 -12.56 8.06
C ARG A 46 -10.30 -11.30 8.65
N LYS A 47 -9.22 -11.43 9.43
CA LYS A 47 -8.44 -10.26 9.90
C LYS A 47 -7.77 -9.52 8.74
N LEU A 48 -7.25 -10.23 7.72
CA LEU A 48 -6.69 -9.60 6.51
C LEU A 48 -7.76 -8.82 5.74
N ILE A 49 -8.98 -9.35 5.65
CA ILE A 49 -10.14 -8.64 5.08
C ILE A 49 -10.43 -7.37 5.89
N ASP A 50 -10.47 -7.45 7.22
CA ASP A 50 -10.71 -6.28 8.08
C ASP A 50 -9.64 -5.19 7.91
N ILE A 51 -8.36 -5.60 7.80
CA ILE A 51 -7.24 -4.69 7.53
C ILE A 51 -7.39 -4.02 6.16
N ARG A 52 -7.73 -4.80 5.12
CA ARG A 52 -7.99 -4.27 3.78
C ARG A 52 -9.10 -3.22 3.80
N ASP A 53 -10.22 -3.56 4.42
CA ASP A 53 -11.39 -2.69 4.48
C ASP A 53 -11.07 -1.39 5.24
N GLU A 54 -10.25 -1.46 6.29
CA GLU A 54 -9.76 -0.28 7.00
C GLU A 54 -8.81 0.56 6.14
N PHE A 55 -7.87 -0.06 5.43
CA PHE A 55 -7.01 0.66 4.50
C PHE A 55 -7.80 1.34 3.39
N ARG A 56 -8.83 0.68 2.85
CA ARG A 56 -9.70 1.22 1.81
C ARG A 56 -10.41 2.49 2.27
N LYS A 57 -10.92 2.55 3.49
CA LYS A 57 -11.54 3.78 4.06
C LYS A 57 -10.58 4.96 4.09
N ASN A 58 -9.30 4.69 4.30
CA ASN A 58 -8.25 5.70 4.43
C ASN A 58 -7.58 6.04 3.08
N LEU A 59 -7.88 5.30 2.01
CA LEU A 59 -7.31 5.51 0.68
C LEU A 59 -8.10 6.59 -0.08
N HIS A 60 -7.67 7.85 0.02
CA HIS A 60 -8.34 8.97 -0.65
C HIS A 60 -8.04 9.11 -2.16
N ASP A 61 -7.13 8.30 -2.73
CA ASP A 61 -6.73 8.35 -4.14
C ASP A 61 -7.28 7.15 -4.92
N SER A 62 -8.29 7.41 -5.76
CA SER A 62 -8.98 6.39 -6.57
C SER A 62 -8.08 5.76 -7.64
N GLN A 63 -6.98 6.39 -8.04
CA GLN A 63 -6.13 5.85 -9.12
C GLN A 63 -5.34 4.62 -8.71
N ARG A 64 -5.12 4.43 -7.40
CA ARG A 64 -4.35 3.29 -6.87
C ARG A 64 -5.19 2.26 -6.14
N GLU A 65 -6.46 2.58 -5.86
CA GLU A 65 -7.40 1.67 -5.20
C GLU A 65 -7.44 0.32 -5.93
N HIS A 66 -7.60 0.31 -7.26
CA HIS A 66 -7.69 -0.95 -8.01
C HIS A 66 -6.46 -1.84 -7.91
N LEU A 67 -5.25 -1.26 -7.87
CA LEU A 67 -4.03 -2.04 -7.72
C LEU A 67 -3.89 -2.56 -6.28
N PHE A 68 -4.30 -1.76 -5.31
CA PHE A 68 -4.33 -2.14 -3.90
C PHE A 68 -5.30 -3.29 -3.66
N GLU A 69 -6.53 -3.18 -4.16
CA GLU A 69 -7.55 -4.23 -4.09
C GLU A 69 -7.09 -5.51 -4.81
N ALA A 70 -6.49 -5.38 -6.00
CA ALA A 70 -5.93 -6.51 -6.73
C ALA A 70 -4.84 -7.23 -5.91
N ALA A 71 -3.96 -6.49 -5.24
CA ALA A 71 -2.91 -7.06 -4.41
C ALA A 71 -3.48 -7.80 -3.19
N PHE A 72 -4.45 -7.19 -2.49
CA PHE A 72 -5.12 -7.83 -1.35
C PHE A 72 -5.91 -9.07 -1.74
N ARG A 73 -6.58 -9.04 -2.90
CA ARG A 73 -7.31 -10.19 -3.43
C ARG A 73 -6.38 -11.39 -3.62
N VAL A 74 -5.27 -11.22 -4.33
CA VAL A 74 -4.29 -12.29 -4.55
C VAL A 74 -3.66 -12.74 -3.24
N LEU A 75 -3.28 -11.79 -2.36
CA LEU A 75 -2.70 -12.11 -1.06
C LEU A 75 -3.62 -13.00 -0.22
N ILE A 76 -4.91 -12.62 -0.12
CA ILE A 76 -5.88 -13.36 0.66
C ILE A 76 -6.15 -14.74 0.04
N ASP A 77 -6.30 -14.80 -1.28
CA ASP A 77 -6.53 -16.06 -1.99
C ASP A 77 -5.38 -17.05 -1.74
N GLU A 78 -4.13 -16.63 -1.94
CA GLU A 78 -2.95 -17.48 -1.71
C GLU A 78 -2.76 -17.82 -0.22
N TYR A 79 -3.09 -16.91 0.70
CA TYR A 79 -3.04 -17.19 2.14
C TYR A 79 -4.07 -18.25 2.56
N GLU A 80 -5.27 -18.23 1.97
CA GLU A 80 -6.34 -19.20 2.24
C GLU A 80 -6.10 -20.54 1.53
N HIS A 81 -5.55 -20.51 0.31
CA HIS A 81 -5.44 -21.70 -0.52
C HIS A 81 -4.17 -22.51 -0.26
N ASP A 82 -3.04 -21.85 0.04
CA ASP A 82 -1.74 -22.50 0.16
C ASP A 82 -1.10 -22.31 1.56
N GLY A 83 -0.94 -23.44 2.26
CA GLY A 83 -0.26 -23.52 3.55
C GLY A 83 1.19 -23.02 3.52
N PHE A 84 1.88 -23.12 2.38
CA PHE A 84 3.23 -22.60 2.23
C PHE A 84 3.26 -21.08 2.29
N TYR A 85 2.37 -20.39 1.56
CA TYR A 85 2.34 -18.93 1.55
C TYR A 85 1.85 -18.35 2.88
N SER A 86 0.88 -18.99 3.54
CA SER A 86 0.47 -18.58 4.89
C SER A 86 1.61 -18.69 5.90
N PHE A 87 2.34 -19.81 5.91
CA PHE A 87 3.53 -19.98 6.74
C PHE A 87 4.60 -18.91 6.45
N MET A 88 4.89 -18.64 5.18
CA MET A 88 5.91 -17.65 4.80
C MET A 88 5.51 -16.22 5.20
N LEU A 89 4.23 -15.86 5.12
CA LEU A 89 3.72 -14.55 5.54
C LEU A 89 3.78 -14.38 7.06
N ASP A 90 3.41 -15.41 7.81
CA ASP A 90 3.52 -15.42 9.27
C ASP A 90 5.00 -15.31 9.71
N GLN A 91 5.90 -16.04 9.05
CA GLN A 91 7.35 -15.93 9.29
C GLN A 91 7.87 -14.51 8.99
N MET A 92 7.46 -13.92 7.87
CA MET A 92 7.85 -12.54 7.53
C MET A 92 7.41 -11.56 8.62
N TYR A 93 6.19 -11.69 9.13
CA TYR A 93 5.68 -10.84 10.21
C TYR A 93 6.48 -10.98 11.50
N GLU A 94 6.80 -12.21 11.91
CA GLU A 94 7.63 -12.45 13.09
C GLU A 94 9.05 -11.90 12.91
N GLU A 95 9.65 -12.05 11.72
CA GLU A 95 10.97 -11.51 11.42
C GLU A 95 10.99 -9.97 11.39
N MET A 96 9.90 -9.32 10.97
CA MET A 96 9.73 -7.87 11.06
C MET A 96 9.66 -7.40 12.51
N LYS A 97 8.89 -8.08 13.36
CA LYS A 97 8.79 -7.76 14.80
C LYS A 97 10.13 -7.91 15.51
N LYS A 98 10.86 -9.02 15.28
CA LYS A 98 12.17 -9.27 15.90
C LYS A 98 13.23 -8.22 15.56
N ARG A 99 13.08 -7.53 14.43
CA ARG A 99 14.01 -6.51 13.95
C ARG A 99 13.54 -5.09 14.24
N ASP A 100 12.49 -4.93 15.04
CA ASP A 100 11.84 -3.66 15.31
C ASP A 100 11.55 -2.88 14.02
N TRP A 101 11.10 -3.58 12.95
CA TRP A 101 10.90 -2.95 11.66
C TRP A 101 9.97 -1.75 11.79
N GLN A 102 10.46 -0.58 11.38
CA GLN A 102 9.71 0.66 11.36
C GLN A 102 9.48 1.12 9.92
N PRO A 103 8.34 1.78 9.63
CA PRO A 103 8.16 2.49 8.38
C PRO A 103 9.30 3.47 8.10
N GLN A 104 9.65 3.63 6.83
CA GLN A 104 10.67 4.61 6.45
C GLN A 104 10.23 6.03 6.80
N LYS A 105 11.18 6.87 7.24
CA LYS A 105 10.95 8.30 7.54
C LYS A 105 10.52 9.14 6.32
N ARG A 106 10.52 8.58 5.11
CA ARG A 106 10.04 9.21 3.87
C ARG A 106 8.54 9.51 3.97
N GLY A 107 8.21 10.75 4.33
CA GLY A 107 6.83 11.20 4.47
C GLY A 107 6.03 11.09 3.17
N PHE A 108 4.99 10.23 3.16
CA PHE A 108 3.70 10.36 2.46
C PHE A 108 2.87 9.05 2.64
N PRO A 109 1.56 9.07 2.96
CA PRO A 109 0.83 9.91 3.89
C PRO A 109 0.65 9.17 5.24
N MET A 110 1.72 8.96 6.00
CA MET A 110 1.64 8.39 7.36
C MET A 110 1.65 9.46 8.47
N HIS A 111 1.73 10.75 8.11
CA HIS A 111 1.90 11.84 9.08
C HIS A 111 0.79 11.95 10.13
N ARG A 112 -0.41 11.41 9.86
CA ARG A 112 -1.55 11.43 10.81
C ARG A 112 -1.48 10.32 11.86
N TYR A 113 -0.72 9.27 11.61
CA TYR A 113 -0.67 8.07 12.46
C TYR A 113 0.71 7.84 13.08
N TRP A 114 1.62 8.82 12.95
CA TRP A 114 3.02 8.69 13.36
C TRP A 114 3.47 9.85 14.25
N TYR A 115 4.06 9.52 15.40
CA TYR A 115 4.53 10.49 16.41
C TYR A 115 6.06 10.70 16.42
N GLY A 116 6.81 10.02 15.54
CA GLY A 116 8.28 10.14 15.45
C GLY A 116 8.75 11.24 14.48
N GLU A 117 10.02 11.65 14.60
CA GLU A 117 10.64 12.66 13.72
C GLU A 117 10.60 12.23 12.24
N LEU A 118 9.97 13.05 11.40
CA LEU A 118 9.90 12.87 9.95
C LEU A 118 11.18 13.41 9.30
N ASP A 119 11.83 12.59 8.48
CA ASP A 119 13.00 13.00 7.71
C ASP A 119 12.58 13.33 6.28
N SER A 120 12.86 14.54 5.87
CA SER A 120 12.18 15.20 4.75
C SER A 120 12.89 14.96 3.43
N ASP A 121 12.94 13.71 2.99
CA ASP A 121 13.43 13.35 1.65
C ASP A 121 12.52 13.92 0.51
N TYR A 122 11.33 14.40 0.88
CA TYR A 122 10.36 15.10 0.02
C TYR A 122 9.92 16.43 0.67
N GLN A 123 10.86 17.30 1.04
CA GLN A 123 10.52 18.73 1.06
C GLN A 123 10.15 19.10 -0.38
N PHE A 124 8.86 19.12 -0.68
CA PHE A 124 8.42 19.97 -1.77
C PHE A 124 8.79 21.39 -1.34
N ASP A 125 9.64 22.06 -2.12
CA ASP A 125 9.89 23.51 -2.05
C ASP A 125 8.62 24.29 -2.42
N LYS A 126 7.51 24.00 -1.74
CA LYS A 126 6.27 24.73 -1.85
C LYS A 126 5.93 25.26 -0.46
N PRO A 127 5.62 26.55 -0.34
CA PRO A 127 5.27 27.14 0.93
C PRO A 127 4.11 26.35 1.54
N ARG A 128 4.24 26.02 2.83
CA ARG A 128 3.19 25.40 3.63
C ARG A 128 1.92 26.25 3.48
N ILE A 129 0.95 25.78 2.70
CA ILE A 129 -0.41 26.29 2.81
C ILE A 129 -0.88 25.84 4.19
N SER A 130 -0.83 26.77 5.13
CA SER A 130 -1.40 26.62 6.46
C SER A 130 -2.93 26.51 6.31
N PHE A 131 -3.45 25.29 6.45
CA PHE A 131 -4.90 25.05 6.51
C PHE A 131 -5.55 25.54 7.82
N ARG A 132 -4.83 26.27 8.68
CA ARG A 132 -5.38 26.81 9.95
C ARG A 132 -6.48 27.88 9.77
N ASN A 133 -6.78 28.32 8.55
CA ASN A 133 -7.75 29.41 8.32
C ASN A 133 -8.95 29.06 7.41
N ILE A 134 -9.28 27.79 7.14
CA ILE A 134 -10.56 27.44 6.47
C ILE A 134 -11.72 27.42 7.50
N GLY A 135 -11.83 28.49 8.28
CA GLY A 135 -12.87 28.63 9.31
C GLY A 135 -13.36 30.05 9.53
N LYS A 136 -12.97 31.01 8.68
CA LYS A 136 -13.50 32.38 8.70
C LYS A 136 -13.42 33.03 7.32
N VAL A 137 -14.26 32.61 6.37
CA VAL A 137 -14.78 33.48 5.32
C VAL A 137 -16.21 33.00 4.98
N ILE A 138 -17.18 33.75 5.54
CA ILE A 138 -18.62 33.85 5.25
C ILE A 138 -19.45 32.59 5.53
#